data_AF-A0A1R3JM17-F1
#
_entry.id   AF-A0A1R3JM17-F1
#
_cell.length_a   1.000
_cell.length_b   1.000
_cell.length_c   1.000
_cell.angle_alpha   90.00
_cell.angle_beta   90.00
_cell.angle_gamma   90.00
#
_symmetry.space_group_name_H-M   'P 1'
#
loop_
_entity.id
_entity.type
_entity.pdbx_description
1 polymer ?
#
loop_
_entity_poly.entity_id
_entity_poly.type
_entity_poly.pdbx_seq_one_letter_code
_entity_poly.pdbx_strand_id
1 'polypeptide(L)'
;FGTFRNSFGLIKGRCQAVAQEFQDWQNKLLLQHGFQVSETALSGPISGALKNLLPRTAPISTRYLFWPLNEEWTLYFDNGRLGTDASPPSVLASRLHTDGIRICLADELVDADTGRGLQYEATVFEYFEGGEARRFIYVANDGGKW
;
A
#
# COMPACT_ATOMS: atom_id res chain seq x y z
N PHE A 1 -17.39 -10.04 -2.63
CA PHE A 1 -15.98 -9.86 -3.00
C PHE A 1 -15.21 -9.60 -1.72
N GLY A 2 -14.23 -10.44 -1.36
CA GLY A 2 -13.48 -10.24 -0.12
C GLY A 2 -12.79 -8.89 -0.12
N THR A 3 -12.89 -8.15 0.98
CA THR A 3 -12.33 -6.81 1.16
C THR A 3 -10.85 -6.79 0.75
N PHE A 4 -10.47 -5.85 -0.13
CA PHE A 4 -9.07 -5.54 -0.37
C PHE A 4 -8.44 -5.03 0.93
N ARG A 5 -7.11 -4.97 1.02
CA ARG A 5 -6.49 -4.18 2.09
C ARG A 5 -7.07 -2.77 2.01
N ASN A 6 -7.46 -2.23 3.14
CA ASN A 6 -7.80 -0.83 3.22
C ASN A 6 -6.56 0.07 3.22
N SER A 7 -5.34 -0.48 3.08
CA SER A 7 -4.11 0.31 3.04
C SER A 7 -3.43 0.24 1.67
N PHE A 8 -2.95 1.39 1.21
CA PHE A 8 -2.17 1.57 -0.01
C PHE A 8 -1.21 2.75 0.15
N GLY A 9 -0.25 2.86 -0.77
CA GLY A 9 0.74 3.93 -0.78
C GLY A 9 0.67 4.77 -2.04
N LEU A 10 1.18 6.00 -1.96
CA LEU A 10 1.57 6.80 -3.11
C LEU A 10 3.05 7.14 -3.00
N ILE A 11 3.77 7.05 -4.11
CA ILE A 11 5.19 7.46 -4.21
C ILE A 11 5.31 8.44 -5.35
N LYS A 12 5.95 9.58 -5.08
CA LYS A 12 6.22 10.58 -6.09
C LYS A 12 7.38 10.10 -6.96
N GLY A 13 7.06 9.72 -8.19
CA GLY A 13 7.97 9.19 -9.19
C GLY A 13 7.19 8.49 -10.30
N ARG A 14 7.85 8.30 -11.44
CA ARG A 14 7.30 7.52 -12.55
C ARG A 14 7.16 6.05 -12.17
N CYS A 15 6.03 5.44 -12.50
CA CYS A 15 5.69 4.07 -12.11
C CYS A 15 6.79 3.05 -12.38
N GLN A 16 7.41 3.10 -13.55
CA GLN A 16 8.49 2.19 -13.91
C GLN A 16 9.73 2.35 -13.02
N ALA A 17 10.13 3.59 -12.71
CA ALA A 17 11.29 3.86 -11.86
C ALA A 17 11.03 3.41 -10.41
N VAL A 18 9.81 3.66 -9.91
CA VAL A 18 9.41 3.23 -8.55
C VAL A 18 9.37 1.70 -8.46
N ALA A 19 8.79 1.02 -9.46
CA ALA A 19 8.73 -0.44 -9.50
C ALA A 19 10.12 -1.08 -9.60
N GLN A 20 11.02 -0.50 -10.42
CA GLN A 20 12.41 -0.97 -10.55
C GLN A 20 13.17 -0.85 -9.23
N GLU A 21 13.09 0.31 -8.57
CA GLU A 21 13.77 0.51 -7.27
C GLU A 21 13.24 -0.46 -6.21
N PHE A 22 11.93 -0.72 -6.21
CA PHE A 22 11.35 -1.72 -5.33
C PHE A 22 11.87 -3.12 -5.62
N GLN A 23 11.93 -3.52 -6.89
CA GLN A 23 12.47 -4.82 -7.28
C GLN A 23 13.92 -4.98 -6.85
N ASP A 24 14.76 -3.97 -7.12
CA ASP A 24 16.19 -3.98 -6.77
C ASP A 24 16.38 -4.08 -5.26
N TRP A 25 15.59 -3.36 -4.49
CA TRP A 25 15.59 -3.42 -3.03
C TRP A 25 15.17 -4.79 -2.50
N GLN A 26 14.02 -5.31 -2.95
CA GLN A 26 13.50 -6.59 -2.49
C GLN A 26 14.41 -7.75 -2.89
N ASN A 27 14.96 -7.74 -4.09
CA ASN A 27 15.89 -8.77 -4.55
C ASN A 27 17.15 -8.81 -3.68
N LYS A 28 17.73 -7.65 -3.31
CA LYS A 28 18.88 -7.62 -2.40
C LYS A 28 18.60 -8.31 -1.05
N LEU A 29 17.38 -8.18 -0.53
CA LEU A 29 16.98 -8.83 0.72
C LEU A 29 16.68 -10.33 0.54
N LEU A 30 15.96 -10.66 -0.53
CA LEU A 30 15.41 -12.01 -0.75
C LEU A 30 16.42 -13.00 -1.34
N LEU A 31 17.46 -12.51 -2.05
CA LEU A 31 18.48 -13.36 -2.65
C LEU A 31 19.17 -14.25 -1.60
N GLN A 32 19.38 -13.74 -0.39
CA GLN A 32 19.99 -14.49 0.71
C GLN A 32 19.15 -15.71 1.16
N HIS A 33 17.86 -15.69 0.82
CA HIS A 33 16.90 -16.74 1.13
C HIS A 33 16.49 -17.56 -0.11
N GLY A 34 17.14 -17.36 -1.25
CA GLY A 34 16.83 -18.06 -2.50
C GLY A 34 15.54 -17.62 -3.19
N PHE A 35 15.01 -16.44 -2.83
CA PHE A 35 13.81 -15.87 -3.44
C PHE A 35 14.15 -14.67 -4.34
N GLN A 36 13.28 -14.40 -5.32
CA GLN A 36 13.38 -13.23 -6.20
C GLN A 36 11.99 -12.67 -6.53
N VAL A 37 11.92 -11.36 -6.73
CA VAL A 37 10.76 -10.66 -7.26
C VAL A 37 10.88 -10.60 -8.79
N SER A 38 9.87 -11.11 -9.47
CA SER A 38 9.71 -10.96 -10.91
C SER A 38 8.73 -9.82 -11.22
N GLU A 39 8.98 -9.12 -12.32
CA GLU A 39 8.10 -8.06 -12.82
C GLU A 39 7.23 -8.60 -13.96
N THR A 40 6.01 -8.10 -14.05
CA THR A 40 5.14 -8.33 -15.21
C THR A 40 4.37 -7.06 -15.51
N ALA A 41 4.53 -6.54 -16.73
CA ALA A 41 3.76 -5.38 -17.18
C ALA A 41 2.29 -5.75 -17.38
N LEU A 42 1.40 -4.90 -16.86
CA LEU A 42 -0.05 -5.05 -17.01
C LEU A 42 -0.61 -3.90 -17.86
N SER A 43 -1.65 -4.20 -18.63
CA SER A 43 -2.39 -3.20 -19.42
C SER A 43 -3.90 -3.31 -19.15
N GLY A 44 -4.65 -2.24 -19.41
CA GLY A 44 -6.09 -2.18 -19.20
C GLY A 44 -6.49 -1.32 -18.00
N PRO A 45 -7.71 -1.50 -17.45
CA PRO A 45 -8.17 -0.70 -16.31
C PRO A 45 -7.55 -1.16 -14.99
N ILE A 46 -7.42 -0.24 -14.03
CA ILE A 46 -6.90 -0.53 -12.68
C ILE A 46 -7.68 -1.66 -11.97
N SER A 47 -8.98 -1.76 -12.21
CA SER A 47 -9.82 -2.83 -11.65
C SER A 47 -9.41 -4.23 -12.11
N GLY A 48 -8.88 -4.35 -13.33
CA GLY A 48 -8.27 -5.59 -13.84
C GLY A 48 -6.91 -5.85 -13.21
N ALA A 49 -6.09 -4.79 -13.07
CA ALA A 49 -4.77 -4.89 -12.44
C ALA A 49 -4.88 -5.35 -10.96
N LEU A 50 -5.81 -4.79 -10.19
CA LEU A 50 -6.05 -5.16 -8.79
C LEU A 50 -6.41 -6.63 -8.59
N LYS A 51 -7.06 -7.28 -9.58
CA LYS A 51 -7.34 -8.73 -9.51
C LYS A 51 -6.07 -9.57 -9.51
N ASN A 52 -4.95 -9.07 -10.06
CA ASN A 52 -3.67 -9.78 -10.05
C ASN A 52 -3.04 -9.87 -8.66
N LEU A 53 -3.55 -9.11 -7.67
CA LEU A 53 -3.16 -9.26 -6.26
C LEU A 53 -3.76 -10.51 -5.61
N LEU A 54 -4.72 -11.18 -6.25
CA LEU A 54 -5.26 -12.44 -5.76
C LEU A 54 -4.30 -13.60 -6.10
N PRO A 55 -4.25 -14.65 -5.26
CA PRO A 55 -4.93 -14.80 -3.98
C PRO A 55 -4.20 -14.05 -2.84
N ARG A 56 -4.91 -13.73 -1.75
CA ARG A 56 -4.35 -13.09 -0.53
C ARG A 56 -3.63 -14.10 0.37
N THR A 57 -2.72 -14.89 -0.19
CA THR A 57 -2.05 -16.00 0.52
C THR A 57 -0.64 -15.66 0.98
N ALA A 58 -0.27 -14.37 1.09
CA ALA A 58 1.02 -14.01 1.66
C ALA A 58 1.18 -14.66 3.06
N PRO A 59 2.37 -15.22 3.38
CA PRO A 59 3.63 -15.09 2.65
C PRO A 59 3.84 -16.10 1.50
N ILE A 60 2.90 -17.00 1.21
CA ILE A 60 3.05 -18.07 0.20
C ILE A 60 3.10 -17.49 -1.23
N SER A 61 2.34 -16.43 -1.51
CA SER A 61 2.41 -15.68 -2.77
C SER A 61 2.27 -14.20 -2.50
N THR A 62 3.39 -13.53 -2.19
CA THR A 62 3.39 -12.07 -2.02
C THR A 62 3.40 -11.40 -3.39
N ARG A 63 2.48 -10.46 -3.59
CA ARG A 63 2.28 -9.73 -4.85
C ARG A 63 2.21 -8.25 -4.56
N TYR A 64 2.79 -7.48 -5.48
CA TYR A 64 2.84 -6.04 -5.43
C TYR A 64 2.32 -5.48 -6.75
N LEU A 65 1.61 -4.37 -6.68
CA LEU A 65 1.10 -3.66 -7.84
C LEU A 65 1.54 -2.21 -7.75
N PHE A 66 2.22 -1.75 -8.79
CA PHE A 66 2.53 -0.35 -9.04
C PHE A 66 1.63 0.14 -10.18
N TRP A 67 0.99 1.30 -9.98
CA TRP A 67 0.07 1.85 -10.96
C TRP A 67 0.30 3.36 -11.14
N PRO A 68 0.43 3.88 -12.38
CA PRO A 68 0.56 5.31 -12.59
C PRO A 68 -0.76 6.01 -12.27
N LEU A 69 -0.76 6.88 -11.26
CA LEU A 69 -1.89 7.78 -11.00
C LEU A 69 -1.85 8.95 -11.99
N ASN A 70 -0.65 9.48 -12.23
CA ASN A 70 -0.32 10.48 -13.24
C ASN A 70 1.18 10.37 -13.58
N GLU A 71 1.75 11.38 -14.24
CA GLU A 71 3.17 11.37 -14.64
C GLU A 71 4.15 11.48 -13.45
N GLU A 72 3.69 11.95 -12.30
CA GLU A 72 4.49 12.24 -11.12
C GLU A 72 4.21 11.30 -9.95
N TRP A 73 3.08 10.59 -9.93
CA TRP A 73 2.65 9.80 -8.79
C TRP A 73 2.33 8.36 -9.18
N THR A 74 2.83 7.45 -8.35
CA THR A 74 2.64 6.01 -8.48
C THR A 74 1.90 5.48 -7.26
N LEU A 75 0.76 4.83 -7.50
CA LEU A 75 0.06 4.03 -6.50
C LEU A 75 0.80 2.72 -6.25
N TYR A 76 0.83 2.31 -4.99
CA TYR A 76 1.39 1.04 -4.53
C TYR A 76 0.33 0.24 -3.76
N PHE A 77 0.17 -1.03 -4.14
CA PHE A 77 -0.65 -2.00 -3.43
C PHE A 77 0.11 -3.30 -3.21
N ASP A 78 -0.26 -4.03 -2.15
CA ASP A 78 0.22 -5.39 -1.92
C ASP A 78 -0.92 -6.31 -1.44
N ASN A 79 -0.70 -7.62 -1.52
CA ASN A 79 -1.73 -8.61 -1.23
C ASN A 79 -1.66 -9.29 0.14
N GLY A 80 -0.80 -8.85 1.05
CA GLY A 80 -0.65 -9.53 2.32
C GLY A 80 -1.84 -9.36 3.27
N ARG A 81 -1.84 -10.13 4.36
CA ARG A 81 -3.00 -10.32 5.24
C ARG A 81 -2.96 -9.50 6.52
N LEU A 82 -1.79 -9.34 7.11
CA LEU A 82 -1.56 -8.54 8.31
C LEU A 82 -0.99 -7.22 7.84
N GLY A 83 -1.44 -6.10 8.40
CA GLY A 83 -0.85 -4.79 8.18
C GLY A 83 0.63 -4.85 8.54
N THR A 84 1.45 -5.16 7.55
CA THR A 84 2.90 -5.11 7.66
C THR A 84 3.27 -3.65 7.83
N ASP A 85 4.31 -3.41 8.63
CA ASP A 85 4.89 -2.10 8.90
C ASP A 85 4.86 -1.19 7.67
N ALA A 86 4.69 0.12 7.88
CA ALA A 86 4.66 1.22 6.90
C ALA A 86 5.88 1.30 5.95
N SER A 87 6.71 0.26 5.95
CA SER A 87 7.99 0.11 5.30
C SER A 87 7.97 0.43 3.80
N PRO A 88 7.10 -0.10 2.90
CA PRO A 88 7.38 0.10 1.48
C PRO A 88 7.25 1.56 1.03
N PRO A 89 6.18 2.32 1.39
CA PRO A 89 6.10 3.72 1.03
C PRO A 89 7.22 4.59 1.63
N SER A 90 7.52 4.44 2.92
CA SER A 90 8.57 5.22 3.59
C SER A 90 9.96 4.88 3.05
N VAL A 91 10.26 3.59 2.88
CA VAL A 91 11.55 3.12 2.37
C VAL A 91 11.74 3.54 0.92
N LEU A 92 10.72 3.41 0.06
CA LEU A 92 10.83 3.87 -1.33
C LEU A 92 10.99 5.39 -1.41
N ALA A 93 10.25 6.16 -0.61
CA ALA A 93 10.41 7.60 -0.53
C ALA A 93 11.86 7.98 -0.12
N SER A 94 12.45 7.25 0.82
CA SER A 94 13.84 7.43 1.25
C SER A 94 14.84 7.10 0.14
N ARG A 95 14.71 5.92 -0.46
CA ARG A 95 15.64 5.41 -1.48
C ARG A 95 15.62 6.25 -2.76
N LEU A 96 14.47 6.80 -3.11
CA LEU A 96 14.29 7.66 -4.28
C LEU A 96 14.48 9.15 -3.98
N HIS A 97 14.74 9.52 -2.72
CA HIS A 97 14.82 10.91 -2.27
C HIS A 97 13.61 11.76 -2.70
N THR A 98 12.41 11.22 -2.48
CA THR A 98 11.14 11.78 -2.97
C THR A 98 10.05 11.76 -1.90
N ASP A 99 8.88 12.28 -2.25
CA ASP A 99 7.71 12.30 -1.36
C ASP A 99 6.96 10.96 -1.41
N GLY A 100 6.39 10.58 -0.27
CA GLY A 100 5.56 9.37 -0.14
C GLY A 100 4.35 9.61 0.75
N ILE A 101 3.27 8.87 0.49
CA ILE A 101 2.06 8.88 1.31
C ILE A 101 1.69 7.45 1.65
N ARG A 102 1.30 7.20 2.91
CA ARG A 102 0.58 5.99 3.29
C ARG A 102 -0.83 6.33 3.71
N ILE A 103 -1.78 5.58 3.17
CA ILE A 103 -3.19 5.67 3.52
C ILE A 103 -3.62 4.32 4.10
N CYS A 104 -4.35 4.34 5.21
CA CYS A 104 -4.98 3.17 5.81
C CYS A 104 -6.43 3.50 6.15
N LEU A 105 -7.37 2.96 5.37
CA LEU A 105 -8.80 3.00 5.64
C LEU A 105 -9.13 1.99 6.75
N ALA A 106 -10.04 2.33 7.66
CA ALA A 106 -10.57 1.35 8.60
C ALA A 106 -11.72 0.58 7.93
N ASP A 107 -11.92 -0.69 8.30
CA ASP A 107 -13.07 -1.44 7.84
C ASP A 107 -14.34 -0.83 8.46
N GLU A 108 -15.41 -0.71 7.67
CA GLU A 108 -16.72 -0.36 8.20
C GLU A 108 -17.21 -1.52 9.08
N LEU A 109 -17.13 -1.34 10.39
CA LEU A 109 -17.80 -2.23 11.33
C LEU A 109 -19.30 -1.93 11.29
N VAL A 110 -20.13 -2.93 11.07
CA VAL A 110 -21.59 -2.81 11.15
C VAL A 110 -22.04 -3.55 12.40
N ASP A 111 -22.84 -2.88 13.22
CA ASP A 111 -23.49 -3.49 14.37
C ASP A 111 -24.45 -4.57 13.88
N ALA A 112 -24.24 -5.82 14.32
CA ALA A 112 -25.00 -6.97 13.84
C ALA A 112 -26.48 -6.94 14.25
N ASP A 113 -26.82 -6.22 15.33
CA ASP A 113 -28.16 -6.18 15.90
C ASP A 113 -28.98 -4.99 15.37
N THR A 114 -28.31 -3.87 15.05
CA THR A 114 -28.96 -2.62 14.64
C THR A 114 -28.72 -2.28 13.17
N GLY A 115 -27.81 -2.96 12.48
CA GLY A 115 -27.44 -2.70 11.09
C GLY A 115 -26.81 -1.33 10.86
N ARG A 116 -26.48 -0.59 11.93
CA ARG A 116 -25.82 0.71 11.85
C ARG A 116 -24.32 0.51 11.69
N GLY A 117 -23.67 1.32 10.85
CA GLY A 117 -22.22 1.45 10.88
C GLY A 117 -21.79 1.86 12.29
N LEU A 118 -21.02 1.01 12.97
CA LEU A 118 -20.30 1.30 14.22
C LEU A 118 -19.18 2.34 14.01
N GLN A 119 -18.92 2.69 12.74
CA GLN A 119 -18.02 3.72 12.23
C GLN A 119 -16.55 3.47 12.55
N TYR A 120 -15.72 3.35 11.51
CA TYR A 120 -14.38 3.98 11.44
C TYR A 120 -14.03 4.24 9.97
N GLU A 121 -13.98 5.51 9.59
CA GLU A 121 -13.35 5.98 8.36
C GLU A 121 -11.81 5.97 8.57
N ALA A 122 -11.03 6.03 7.50
CA ALA A 122 -9.57 5.89 7.54
C ALA A 122 -8.82 6.63 8.64
N THR A 123 -8.05 5.89 9.44
CA THR A 123 -7.43 6.37 10.70
C THR A 123 -6.00 6.90 10.51
N VAL A 124 -5.32 6.59 9.40
CA VAL A 124 -3.89 6.92 9.23
C VAL A 124 -3.61 7.58 7.88
N PHE A 125 -3.10 8.81 7.92
CA PHE A 125 -2.45 9.50 6.80
C PHE A 125 -1.02 9.87 7.19
N GLU A 126 -0.03 9.27 6.53
CA GLU A 126 1.39 9.52 6.78
C GLU A 126 2.01 10.16 5.55
N TYR A 127 2.74 11.27 5.75
CA TYR A 127 3.49 11.93 4.69
C TYR A 127 5.00 11.86 4.97
N PHE A 128 5.73 11.37 3.98
CA PHE A 128 7.19 11.25 3.98
C PHE A 128 7.78 12.27 2.99
N GLU A 129 8.79 13.03 3.39
CA GLU A 129 9.57 13.92 2.51
C GLU A 129 11.01 13.42 2.47
N GLY A 130 11.47 12.97 1.31
CA GLY A 130 12.81 12.37 1.19
C GLY A 130 13.00 11.13 2.07
N GLY A 131 11.92 10.43 2.39
CA GLY A 131 11.91 9.25 3.28
C GLY A 131 11.79 9.54 4.78
N GLU A 132 12.04 10.78 5.19
CA GLU A 132 11.82 11.19 6.57
C GLU A 132 10.35 11.49 6.78
N ALA A 133 9.77 10.95 7.85
CA ALA A 133 8.39 11.25 8.18
C ALA A 133 8.29 12.69 8.71
N ARG A 134 7.72 13.59 7.90
CA ARG A 134 7.61 15.00 8.26
C ARG A 134 6.32 15.33 9.00
N ARG A 135 5.22 14.64 8.66
CA ARG A 135 3.89 14.88 9.24
C ARG A 135 3.08 13.58 9.27
N PHE A 136 2.56 13.28 10.46
CA PHE A 136 1.56 12.25 10.68
C PHE A 136 0.26 12.95 11.04
N ILE A 137 -0.79 12.73 10.26
CA ILE A 137 -2.15 13.09 10.67
C ILE A 137 -2.84 11.77 10.95
N TYR A 138 -2.89 11.45 12.24
CA TYR A 138 -3.60 10.29 12.76
C TYR A 138 -4.89 10.79 13.38
N VAL A 139 -6.00 10.24 12.91
CA VAL A 139 -7.33 10.62 13.38
C VAL A 139 -8.02 9.33 13.78
N ALA A 140 -7.96 9.02 15.08
CA ALA A 140 -8.77 7.97 15.68
C ALA A 140 -9.97 8.60 16.37
N ASN A 141 -11.16 8.23 15.90
CA ASN A 141 -12.34 8.32 16.72
C ASN A 141 -12.30 7.13 17.69
N ASP A 142 -12.51 7.33 18.99
CA ASP A 142 -12.55 6.26 20.00
C ASP A 142 -13.98 6.15 20.59
N GLY A 143 -14.97 6.12 19.70
CA GLY A 143 -16.39 5.92 20.03
C GLY A 143 -17.23 7.20 20.24
N GLY A 144 -16.79 8.37 19.77
CA GLY A 144 -17.53 9.64 19.84
C GLY A 144 -18.19 10.09 18.52
N LYS A 145 -18.94 11.20 18.55
CA LYS A 145 -19.39 11.89 17.31
C LYS A 145 -18.38 12.97 16.93
N TRP A 146 -18.09 13.08 15.64
CA TRP A 146 -17.37 14.22 15.06
C TRP A 146 -18.20 15.50 15.13
#